data_AF-A0A2W0G8C5-F1
#
_entry.id   AF-A0A2W0G8C5-F1
#
_cell.length_a   1.000
_cell.length_b   1.000
_cell.length_c   1.000
_cell.angle_alpha   90.00
_cell.angle_beta   90.00
_cell.angle_gamma   90.00
#
_symmetry.space_group_name_H-M   'P 1'
#
loop_
_entity.id
_entity.type
_entity.pdbx_description
1 polymer ?
#
loop_
_entity_poly.entity_id
_entity_poly.type
_entity_poly.pdbx_seq_one_letter_code
_entity_poly.pdbx_strand_id
1 'polypeptide(L)'
;MAWIFLLLAAAFEVTFAMAMKYAEGFTRPWPSLLTVVAAVGGIYFLTLAMRELPVSVAYPIWTAIGSLGTVLLGCLLLGESLTAVKLVSVGLIVAGVIGLK
;
A
#
# COMPACT_ATOMS: atom_id res chain seq x y z
N MET A 1 -2.73 8.66 -17.91
CA MET A 1 -1.49 8.26 -17.18
C MET A 1 -1.79 7.80 -15.75
N ALA A 2 -3.04 7.94 -15.28
CA ALA A 2 -3.41 7.69 -13.89
C ALA A 2 -3.09 6.29 -13.34
N TRP A 3 -3.18 5.22 -14.14
CA TRP A 3 -2.85 3.86 -13.69
C TRP A 3 -1.38 3.69 -13.29
N ILE A 4 -0.45 4.39 -13.96
CA ILE A 4 0.97 4.37 -13.60
C ILE A 4 1.17 5.11 -12.27
N PHE A 5 0.53 6.27 -12.11
CA PHE A 5 0.55 7.00 -10.83
C PHE A 5 -0.06 6.19 -9.69
N LEU A 6 -1.12 5.41 -9.97
CA LEU A 6 -1.73 4.53 -8.98
C LEU A 6 -0.78 3.41 -8.53
N LEU A 7 -0.06 2.80 -9.47
CA LEU A 7 0.96 1.79 -9.16
C LEU A 7 2.12 2.38 -8.36
N LEU A 8 2.59 3.58 -8.73
CA LEU A 8 3.59 4.31 -7.96
C LEU A 8 3.09 4.63 -6.54
N ALA A 9 1.86 5.14 -6.40
CA ALA A 9 1.23 5.41 -5.11
C ALA A 9 1.16 4.15 -4.24
N ALA A 10 0.87 3.00 -4.83
CA ALA A 10 0.84 1.73 -4.10
C ALA A 10 2.24 1.25 -3.69
N ALA A 11 3.26 1.43 -4.53
CA ALA A 11 4.64 1.13 -4.15
C ALA A 11 5.12 2.00 -2.98
N PHE A 12 4.73 3.27 -2.98
CA PHE A 12 4.95 4.19 -1.86
C PHE A 12 4.22 3.74 -0.59
N GLU A 13 2.99 3.26 -0.71
CA GLU A 13 2.22 2.73 0.42
C GLU A 13 2.88 1.50 1.06
N VAL A 14 3.36 0.56 0.25
CA VAL A 14 4.11 -0.61 0.74
C VAL A 14 5.39 -0.16 1.45
N THR A 15 6.12 0.79 0.86
CA THR A 15 7.34 1.35 1.46
C THR A 15 7.04 2.05 2.79
N PHE A 16 5.95 2.81 2.84
CA PHE A 16 5.45 3.50 4.03
C PHE A 16 5.13 2.51 5.16
N ALA A 17 4.37 1.45 4.85
CA ALA A 17 4.00 0.42 5.83
C ALA A 17 5.23 -0.29 6.40
N MET A 18 6.20 -0.65 5.54
CA MET A 18 7.45 -1.28 5.99
C MET A 18 8.31 -0.32 6.81
N ALA A 19 8.54 0.89 6.31
CA ALA A 19 9.34 1.90 7.01
C ALA A 19 8.76 2.21 8.40
N MET A 20 7.41 2.31 8.50
CA MET A 20 6.74 2.53 9.78
C MET A 20 6.99 1.38 10.77
N LYS A 21 6.99 0.13 10.30
CA LYS A 21 7.32 -1.02 11.14
C LYS A 21 8.76 -0.94 11.67
N TYR A 22 9.70 -0.53 10.83
CA TYR A 22 11.11 -0.37 11.21
C TYR A 22 11.41 0.91 12.01
N ALA A 23 10.50 1.88 12.05
CA ALA A 23 10.66 3.11 12.81
C ALA A 23 10.61 2.90 14.33
N GLU A 24 10.16 1.74 14.81
CA GLU A 24 10.07 1.38 16.23
C GLU A 24 9.39 2.50 17.06
N GLY A 25 8.21 2.95 16.61
CA GLY A 25 7.50 4.05 17.26
C GLY A 25 8.15 5.42 17.05
N PHE A 26 8.79 5.63 15.89
CA PHE A 26 9.51 6.85 15.52
C PHE A 26 10.78 7.15 16.34
N THR A 27 11.31 6.14 17.03
CA THR A 27 12.57 6.25 17.79
C THR A 27 13.79 6.23 16.87
N ARG A 28 13.69 5.58 15.71
CA ARG A 28 14.77 5.52 14.72
C ARG A 28 14.61 6.62 13.66
N PRO A 29 15.58 7.55 13.51
CA PRO A 29 15.41 8.73 12.66
C PRO A 29 15.36 8.38 11.17
N TRP A 30 16.15 7.39 10.72
CA TRP A 30 16.21 7.02 9.31
C TRP A 30 14.91 6.40 8.78
N PRO A 31 14.38 5.33 9.40
CA PRO A 31 13.10 4.75 8.97
C PRO A 31 11.95 5.74 9.14
N SER A 32 11.98 6.60 10.18
CA SER A 32 10.98 7.64 10.38
C SER A 32 10.94 8.63 9.22
N LEU A 33 12.11 9.12 8.77
CA LEU A 33 12.20 10.01 7.62
C LEU A 33 11.66 9.32 6.36
N LEU A 34 12.01 8.04 6.16
CA LEU A 34 11.51 7.26 5.05
C LEU A 34 9.99 7.11 5.10
N THR A 35 9.40 6.88 6.28
CA THR A 35 7.94 6.84 6.47
C THR A 35 7.29 8.15 6.03
N VAL A 36 7.83 9.30 6.46
CA VAL A 36 7.25 10.61 6.09
C VAL A 36 7.36 10.85 4.58
N VAL A 37 8.54 10.63 3.99
CA VAL A 37 8.74 10.80 2.55
C VAL A 37 7.83 9.86 1.77
N ALA A 38 7.67 8.62 2.24
CA ALA A 38 6.84 7.64 1.56
C ALA A 38 5.34 7.98 1.65
N ALA A 39 4.88 8.47 2.81
CA ALA A 39 3.51 8.94 2.98
C ALA A 39 3.19 10.11 2.04
N VAL A 40 4.06 11.13 2.02
CA VAL A 40 3.88 12.31 1.16
C VAL A 40 3.92 11.91 -0.32
N GLY A 41 4.88 11.07 -0.72
CA GLY A 41 4.97 10.55 -2.08
C GLY A 41 3.73 9.76 -2.49
N GLY A 42 3.27 8.84 -1.64
CA GLY A 42 2.07 8.03 -1.88
C GLY A 42 0.83 8.86 -2.08
N ILE A 43 0.58 9.83 -1.18
CA ILE A 43 -0.56 10.75 -1.28
C ILE A 43 -0.47 11.61 -2.54
N TYR A 44 0.72 12.11 -2.89
CA TYR A 44 0.93 12.92 -4.08
C TYR A 44 0.58 12.15 -5.36
N PHE A 45 1.10 10.92 -5.51
CA PHE A 45 0.80 10.08 -6.67
C PHE A 45 -0.65 9.62 -6.72
N LEU A 46 -1.27 9.33 -5.56
CA LEU A 46 -2.69 9.00 -5.49
C LEU A 46 -3.55 10.18 -5.94
N THR A 47 -3.21 11.40 -5.50
CA THR A 47 -3.90 12.63 -5.91
C THR A 47 -3.79 12.85 -7.42
N LEU A 48 -2.63 12.58 -8.02
CA LEU A 48 -2.45 12.62 -9.47
C LEU A 48 -3.31 11.58 -10.20
N ALA A 49 -3.39 10.35 -9.68
CA ALA A 49 -4.23 9.30 -10.27
C ALA A 49 -5.73 9.67 -10.20
N MET A 50 -6.17 10.25 -9.08
CA MET A 50 -7.56 10.67 -8.86
C MET A 50 -8.01 11.86 -9.73
N ARG A 51 -7.10 12.53 -10.45
CA ARG A 51 -7.49 13.55 -11.44
C ARG A 51 -8.17 12.95 -12.66
N GLU A 52 -7.82 11.71 -13.04
CA GLU A 52 -8.42 11.02 -14.18
C GLU A 52 -9.38 9.90 -13.72
N LEU A 53 -9.14 9.30 -12.54
CA LEU A 53 -9.91 8.16 -12.03
C LEU A 53 -10.91 8.59 -10.94
N PRO A 54 -12.14 8.05 -10.93
CA PRO A 54 -13.05 8.24 -9.81
C PRO A 54 -12.45 7.74 -8.50
N VAL A 55 -12.71 8.45 -7.40
CA VAL A 55 -12.23 8.09 -6.06
C VAL A 55 -12.69 6.68 -5.66
N SER A 56 -13.92 6.30 -6.04
CA SER A 56 -14.50 4.96 -5.82
C SER A 56 -13.73 3.83 -6.49
N VAL A 57 -12.92 4.12 -7.51
CA VAL A 57 -12.10 3.14 -8.23
C VAL A 57 -10.64 3.25 -7.78
N ALA A 58 -10.09 4.46 -7.73
CA ALA A 58 -8.69 4.68 -7.41
C ALA A 58 -8.33 4.27 -5.98
N TYR A 59 -9.13 4.68 -4.99
CA TYR A 59 -8.81 4.46 -3.58
C TYR A 59 -8.82 2.96 -3.21
N PRO A 60 -9.85 2.18 -3.57
CA PRO A 60 -9.86 0.75 -3.24
C PRO A 60 -8.77 -0.05 -3.97
N ILE A 61 -8.46 0.28 -5.22
CA ILE A 61 -7.36 -0.38 -5.94
C ILE A 61 -6.01 -0.06 -5.28
N TRP A 62 -5.79 1.20 -4.90
CA TRP A 62 -4.59 1.61 -4.19
C TRP A 62 -4.40 0.86 -2.87
N THR A 63 -5.45 0.76 -2.05
CA THR A 63 -5.39 0.02 -0.77
C THR A 63 -5.24 -1.49 -0.97
N ALA A 64 -5.85 -2.07 -2.00
CA ALA A 64 -5.70 -3.50 -2.31
C ALA A 64 -4.26 -3.84 -2.73
N ILE A 65 -3.66 -3.05 -3.63
CA ILE A 65 -2.27 -3.28 -4.06
C ILE A 65 -1.31 -3.02 -2.88
N GLY A 66 -1.53 -1.96 -2.12
CA GLY A 66 -0.73 -1.63 -0.93
C GLY A 66 -0.77 -2.74 0.12
N SER A 67 -1.97 -3.26 0.44
CA SER A 67 -2.13 -4.35 1.41
C SER A 67 -1.52 -5.66 0.92
N LEU A 68 -1.71 -6.02 -0.35
CA LEU A 68 -1.05 -7.16 -0.99
C LEU A 68 0.47 -7.09 -0.86
N GLY A 69 1.08 -5.97 -1.27
CA GLY A 69 2.52 -5.79 -1.20
C GLY A 69 3.05 -5.81 0.24
N THR A 70 2.29 -5.22 1.17
CA THR A 70 2.62 -5.20 2.61
C THR A 70 2.58 -6.60 3.21
N VAL A 71 1.59 -7.43 2.87
CA VAL A 71 1.50 -8.82 3.34
C VAL A 71 2.64 -9.67 2.76
N LEU A 72 2.94 -9.50 1.47
CA LEU A 72 4.04 -10.22 0.81
C LEU A 72 5.40 -9.85 1.41
N LEU A 73 5.70 -8.56 1.53
CA LEU A 73 6.95 -8.10 2.14
C LEU A 73 7.02 -8.39 3.63
N GLY A 74 5.89 -8.33 4.36
CA GLY A 74 5.84 -8.74 5.75
C GLY A 74 6.17 -10.22 5.93
N CYS A 75 5.67 -11.08 5.04
CA CYS A 75 6.04 -12.50 5.03
C CYS A 75 7.52 -12.71 4.72
N LEU A 76 8.07 -11.99 3.73
CA LEU A 76 9.45 -12.17 3.27
C LEU A 76 10.50 -11.55 4.19
N LEU A 77 10.26 -10.33 4.69
CA LEU A 77 11.23 -9.53 5.45
C LEU A 77 11.07 -9.67 6.97
N LEU A 78 9.83 -9.84 7.45
CA LEU A 78 9.52 -9.94 8.88
C LEU A 78 9.28 -11.38 9.33
N GLY A 79 9.28 -12.35 8.40
CA GLY A 79 9.02 -13.76 8.70
C GLY A 79 7.60 -14.01 9.19
N GLU A 80 6.65 -13.13 8.88
CA GLU A 80 5.25 -13.32 9.29
C GLU A 80 4.66 -14.57 8.64
N SER A 81 3.94 -15.38 9.41
CA SER A 81 3.28 -16.57 8.88
C SER A 81 2.18 -16.19 7.89
N LEU A 82 2.30 -16.71 6.67
CA LEU A 82 1.26 -16.61 5.65
C LEU A 82 0.19 -17.67 5.92
N THR A 83 -0.80 -17.30 6.74
CA THR A 83 -1.92 -18.20 7.04
C THR A 83 -2.90 -18.25 5.87
N ALA A 84 -3.59 -19.39 5.71
CA ALA A 84 -4.64 -19.55 4.71
C ALA A 84 -5.74 -18.46 4.85
N VAL A 85 -6.02 -18.03 6.09
CA VAL A 85 -6.95 -16.93 6.38
C VAL A 85 -6.47 -15.60 5.79
N LYS A 86 -5.19 -15.21 5.98
CA LYS A 86 -4.63 -13.98 5.37
C LYS A 86 -4.77 -14.01 3.85
N LEU A 87 -4.46 -15.15 3.22
CA LEU A 87 -4.59 -15.33 1.76
C LEU A 87 -6.04 -15.18 1.28
N VAL A 88 -7.00 -15.81 1.98
CA VAL A 88 -8.42 -15.70 1.64
C VAL A 88 -8.91 -14.26 1.83
N SER A 89 -8.55 -13.60 2.93
CA SER A 89 -8.93 -12.20 3.17
C SER A 89 -8.39 -11.27 2.09
N VAL A 90 -7.13 -11.43 1.69
CA VAL A 90 -6.53 -10.68 0.59
C VAL A 90 -7.27 -10.95 -0.73
N GLY A 91 -7.62 -12.20 -1.01
CA GLY A 91 -8.43 -12.56 -2.18
C GLY A 91 -9.82 -11.89 -2.18
N LEU A 92 -10.48 -11.82 -1.02
CA LEU A 92 -11.76 -11.14 -0.86
C LEU A 92 -11.66 -9.62 -1.07
N ILE A 93 -10.57 -8.99 -0.61
CA ILE A 93 -10.30 -7.57 -0.87
C ILE A 93 -10.18 -7.34 -2.37
N VAL A 94 -9.40 -8.15 -3.09
CA VAL A 94 -9.24 -8.04 -4.54
C VAL A 94 -10.57 -8.25 -5.26
N ALA A 95 -11.35 -9.26 -4.86
CA ALA A 95 -12.66 -9.54 -5.45
C ALA A 95 -13.65 -8.37 -5.24
N GLY A 96 -13.67 -7.78 -4.05
CA GLY A 96 -14.49 -6.60 -3.75
C GLY A 96 -14.08 -5.39 -4.60
N VAL A 97 -12.79 -5.18 -4.80
CA VAL A 97 -12.27 -4.10 -5.65
C VAL A 97 -12.63 -4.30 -7.12
N ILE A 98 -12.56 -5.52 -7.64
CA ILE A 98 -12.99 -5.82 -9.01
C ILE A 98 -14.49 -5.55 -9.18
N GLY A 99 -15.31 -5.87 -8.18
CA GLY A 99 -16.76 -5.61 -8.22
C GLY A 99 -17.17 -4.14 -8.15
N LEU A 100 -16.25 -3.22 -7.81
CA LEU A 100 -16.48 -1.77 -7.81
C LEU A 100 -16.26 -1.11 -9.19
N LYS A 101 -15.79 -1.88 -10.18
CA LYS A 101 -15.57 -1.43 -11.55
C LYS A 101 -16.68 -1.93 -12.46
#